data_AF-A0A9E0SA01-F1
#
_entry.id   AF-A0A9E0SA01-F1
#
_cell.length_a   1.000
_cell.length_b   1.000
_cell.length_c   1.000
_cell.angle_alpha   90.00
_cell.angle_beta   90.00
_cell.angle_gamma   90.00
#
_symmetry.space_group_name_H-M   'P 1'
#
loop_
_entity.id
_entity.type
_entity.pdbx_description
1 polymer ?
#
loop_
_entity_poly.entity_id
_entity_poly.type
_entity_poly.pdbx_seq_one_letter_code
_entity_poly.pdbx_strand_id
1 'polypeptide(L)'
;MRVKTILVSLITLCFLSCKDLIEVEDISAESVTVLAPMDNVTLNENIVTFSWEPLEYAETYQLQIVAPSFESPAQIVQDTIVLNNSFSGSFSANNYQWRIKALNFAYETQYTTQNLTIEE
;
A
#
# COMPACT_ATOMS: atom_id res chain seq x y z
N MET A 1 23.84 49.88 19.12
CA MET A 1 22.46 49.72 18.60
C MET A 1 22.41 48.99 17.26
N ARG A 2 23.20 49.38 16.24
CA ARG A 2 23.17 48.76 14.90
C ARG A 2 23.40 47.23 14.84
N VAL A 3 24.33 46.68 15.64
CA VAL A 3 24.56 45.21 15.71
C VAL A 3 23.38 44.45 16.35
N LYS A 4 22.74 45.02 17.38
CA LYS A 4 21.53 44.41 18.00
C LYS A 4 20.35 44.43 17.03
N THR A 5 20.18 45.50 16.25
CA THR A 5 19.12 45.58 15.22
C THR A 5 19.38 44.61 14.07
N ILE A 6 20.63 44.43 13.65
CA ILE A 6 21.01 43.43 12.62
C ILE A 6 20.80 42.00 13.16
N LEU A 7 21.18 41.72 14.40
CA LEU A 7 21.02 40.40 15.02
C LEU A 7 19.54 40.04 15.20
N VAL A 8 18.72 41.01 15.64
CA VAL A 8 17.26 40.84 15.75
C VAL A 8 16.64 40.62 14.37
N SER A 9 17.06 41.40 13.36
CA SER A 9 16.60 41.25 11.97
C SER A 9 16.98 39.89 11.37
N LEU A 10 18.18 39.37 11.66
CA LEU A 10 18.67 38.08 11.18
C LEU A 10 17.96 36.90 11.87
N ILE A 11 17.67 37.03 13.16
CA ILE A 11 16.88 36.06 13.93
C ILE A 11 15.42 36.02 13.43
N THR A 12 14.79 37.18 13.18
CA THR A 12 13.45 37.22 12.59
C THR A 12 13.39 36.70 11.15
N LEU A 13 14.47 36.84 10.38
CA LEU A 13 14.57 36.29 9.02
C LEU A 13 14.72 34.75 9.04
N CYS A 14 15.35 34.18 10.07
CA CYS A 14 15.40 32.73 10.30
C CYS A 14 14.02 32.13 10.63
N PHE A 15 13.14 32.86 11.34
CA PHE A 15 11.79 32.37 11.66
C PHE A 15 10.85 32.35 10.44
N LEU A 16 11.15 33.08 9.38
CA LEU A 16 10.38 33.07 8.13
C LEU A 16 10.81 31.96 7.16
N SER A 17 11.94 31.29 7.42
CA SER A 17 12.47 30.23 6.55
C SER A 17 11.86 28.86 6.82
N CYS A 18 11.02 28.71 7.85
CA CYS A 18 10.20 27.51 8.04
C CYS A 18 8.91 27.69 7.22
N LYS A 19 9.04 27.65 5.89
CA LYS A 19 7.91 27.64 4.99
C LYS A 19 7.93 26.33 4.23
N ASP A 20 6.82 25.62 4.32
CA ASP A 20 6.49 24.33 3.71
C ASP A 20 6.94 23.10 4.52
N LEU A 21 6.30 22.90 5.68
CA LEU A 21 6.09 21.56 6.19
C LEU A 21 5.08 20.88 5.24
N ILE A 22 5.52 19.88 4.47
CA ILE A 22 4.61 19.07 3.65
C ILE A 22 3.81 18.21 4.63
N GLU A 23 2.56 18.60 4.89
CA GLU A 23 1.61 17.78 5.63
C GLU A 23 1.09 16.71 4.66
N VAL A 24 1.34 15.45 4.99
CA VAL A 24 0.85 14.29 4.24
C VAL A 24 -0.21 13.62 5.10
N GLU A 25 -1.33 13.26 4.49
CA GLU A 25 -2.41 12.59 5.20
C GLU A 25 -1.95 11.22 5.74
N ASP A 26 -2.26 10.95 7.01
CA ASP A 26 -1.94 9.68 7.67
C ASP A 26 -3.03 8.64 7.35
N ILE A 27 -2.69 7.71 6.46
CA ILE A 27 -3.58 6.60 6.07
C ILE A 27 -3.37 5.35 6.94
N SER A 28 -2.55 5.37 7.99
CA SER A 28 -2.20 4.15 8.74
C SER A 28 -3.36 3.53 9.53
N ALA A 29 -4.42 4.31 9.80
CA ALA A 29 -5.67 3.82 10.41
C ALA A 29 -6.70 3.32 9.37
N GLU A 30 -6.46 3.55 8.08
CA GLU A 30 -7.33 3.13 6.99
C GLU A 30 -7.08 1.68 6.58
N SER A 31 -7.98 1.13 5.75
CA SER A 31 -7.86 -0.23 5.21
C SER A 31 -8.28 -0.30 3.75
N VAL A 32 -7.60 -1.14 2.97
CA VAL A 32 -7.95 -1.37 1.57
C VAL A 32 -9.18 -2.28 1.46
N THR A 33 -10.26 -1.80 0.86
CA THR A 33 -11.46 -2.61 0.58
C THR A 33 -11.21 -3.50 -0.64
N VAL A 34 -11.10 -4.81 -0.42
CA VAL A 34 -10.96 -5.81 -1.49
C VAL A 34 -12.30 -6.04 -2.21
N LEU A 35 -12.25 -6.12 -3.54
CA LEU A 35 -13.39 -6.46 -4.40
C LEU A 35 -13.30 -7.90 -4.91
N ALA A 36 -12.11 -8.35 -5.33
CA ALA A 36 -11.86 -9.72 -5.78
C ALA A 36 -10.36 -10.07 -5.73
N PRO A 37 -10.01 -11.37 -5.59
CA PRO A 37 -10.86 -12.46 -5.11
C PRO A 37 -11.20 -12.30 -3.61
N MET A 38 -12.45 -12.56 -3.22
CA MET A 38 -12.86 -12.46 -1.81
C MET A 38 -12.23 -13.56 -0.95
N ASP A 39 -12.22 -13.37 0.37
CA ASP A 39 -11.64 -14.35 1.31
C ASP A 39 -12.24 -15.76 1.12
N ASN A 40 -11.37 -16.77 1.09
CA ASN A 40 -11.68 -18.18 0.95
C ASN A 40 -12.44 -18.55 -0.33
N VAL A 41 -12.35 -17.73 -1.39
CA VAL A 41 -12.96 -18.09 -2.67
C VAL A 41 -12.16 -19.19 -3.37
N THR A 42 -12.88 -20.07 -4.06
CA THR A 42 -12.30 -21.10 -4.93
C THR A 42 -12.63 -20.76 -6.38
N LEU A 43 -11.63 -20.78 -7.26
CA LEU A 43 -11.76 -20.48 -8.68
C LEU A 43 -11.35 -21.69 -9.52
N ASN A 44 -12.01 -21.89 -10.66
CA ASN A 44 -11.66 -22.90 -11.66
C ASN A 44 -10.97 -22.28 -12.89
N GLU A 45 -10.54 -21.03 -12.76
CA GLU A 45 -9.89 -20.26 -13.81
C GLU A 45 -8.47 -19.94 -13.36
N ASN A 46 -7.53 -20.08 -14.28
CA ASN A 46 -6.11 -19.80 -14.05
C ASN A 46 -5.77 -18.31 -14.20
N ILE A 47 -6.58 -17.52 -14.91
CA ILE A 47 -6.43 -16.07 -14.99
C ILE A 47 -7.19 -15.43 -13.85
N VAL A 48 -6.47 -14.89 -12.88
CA VAL A 48 -7.06 -14.24 -11.71
C VAL A 48 -6.81 -12.74 -11.77
N THR A 49 -7.86 -11.96 -11.52
CA THR A 49 -7.76 -10.51 -11.37
C THR A 49 -8.02 -10.13 -9.92
N PHE A 50 -6.99 -9.58 -9.29
CA PHE A 50 -7.03 -8.96 -7.98
C PHE A 50 -7.47 -7.52 -8.13
N SER A 51 -8.50 -7.09 -7.41
CA SER A 51 -9.04 -5.74 -7.48
C SER A 51 -9.52 -5.26 -6.12
N TRP A 52 -9.43 -3.94 -5.94
CA TRP A 52 -9.80 -3.25 -4.71
C TRP A 52 -10.39 -1.87 -5.03
N GLU A 53 -11.07 -1.28 -4.06
CA GLU A 53 -11.49 0.11 -4.14
C GLU A 53 -10.27 1.04 -4.01
N PRO A 54 -10.17 2.11 -4.80
CA PRO A 54 -9.17 3.13 -4.57
C PRO A 54 -9.33 3.75 -3.17
N LEU A 55 -8.26 3.76 -2.38
CA LEU A 55 -8.19 4.46 -1.12
C LEU A 55 -7.83 5.93 -1.36
N GLU A 56 -8.56 6.84 -0.72
CA GLU A 56 -8.22 8.26 -0.74
C GLU A 56 -6.80 8.48 -0.17
N TYR A 57 -6.05 9.41 -0.77
CA TYR A 57 -4.66 9.74 -0.41
C TYR A 57 -3.63 8.62 -0.61
N ALA A 58 -4.00 7.45 -1.15
CA ALA A 58 -3.05 6.45 -1.59
C ALA A 58 -2.43 6.83 -2.95
N GLU A 59 -1.11 6.71 -3.05
CA GLU A 59 -0.38 6.90 -4.33
C GLU A 59 -0.16 5.57 -5.04
N THR A 60 0.08 4.50 -4.28
CA THR A 60 0.33 3.16 -4.81
C THR A 60 -0.18 2.08 -3.85
N TYR A 61 -0.14 0.84 -4.31
CA TYR A 61 -0.49 -0.33 -3.49
C TYR A 61 0.59 -1.39 -3.58
N GLN A 62 0.92 -2.02 -2.45
CA GLN A 62 1.81 -3.17 -2.44
C GLN A 62 0.99 -4.46 -2.38
N LEU A 63 1.03 -5.21 -3.48
CA LEU A 63 0.38 -6.51 -3.60
C LEU A 63 1.42 -7.62 -3.39
N GLN A 64 1.12 -8.53 -2.45
CA GLN A 64 1.91 -9.74 -2.23
C GLN A 64 1.03 -10.97 -2.36
N ILE A 65 1.54 -12.00 -3.03
CA ILE A 65 0.89 -13.29 -3.23
C ILE A 65 1.90 -14.38 -2.89
N VAL A 66 1.52 -15.31 -2.03
CA VAL A 66 2.33 -16.45 -1.60
C VAL A 66 1.55 -17.74 -1.71
N ALA A 67 2.28 -18.86 -1.76
CA ALA A 67 1.71 -20.19 -1.66
C ALA A 67 2.44 -21.00 -0.57
N PRO A 68 1.74 -21.75 0.30
CA PRO A 68 0.28 -21.73 0.49
C PRO A 68 -0.19 -20.54 1.35
N SER A 69 0.62 -20.07 2.31
CA SER A 69 0.23 -19.05 3.27
C SER A 69 1.42 -18.19 3.73
N PHE A 70 1.15 -17.02 4.31
CA PHE A 70 2.18 -16.12 4.87
C PHE A 70 2.79 -16.65 6.18
N GLU A 71 2.11 -17.57 6.88
CA GLU A 71 2.66 -18.20 8.10
C GLU A 71 3.79 -19.19 7.79
N SER A 72 3.71 -19.87 6.65
CA SER A 72 4.72 -20.83 6.19
C SER A 72 4.79 -20.83 4.65
N PRO A 73 5.30 -19.76 4.03
CA PRO A 73 5.34 -19.65 2.59
C PRO A 73 6.36 -20.64 2.01
N ALA A 74 5.90 -21.51 1.12
CA ALA A 74 6.78 -22.33 0.29
C ALA A 74 7.30 -21.54 -0.92
N GLN A 75 6.51 -20.58 -1.41
CA GLN A 75 6.86 -19.73 -2.55
C GLN A 75 6.29 -18.32 -2.39
N ILE A 76 7.09 -17.31 -2.74
CA ILE A 76 6.63 -15.96 -3.06
C ILE A 76 6.28 -15.93 -4.54
N VAL A 77 4.99 -15.80 -4.84
CA VAL A 77 4.47 -15.83 -6.21
C VAL A 77 4.56 -14.44 -6.84
N GLN A 78 4.20 -13.42 -6.05
CA GLN A 78 4.26 -12.03 -6.47
C GLN A 78 4.57 -11.13 -5.27
N ASP A 79 5.42 -10.13 -5.49
CA ASP A 79 5.57 -8.96 -4.61
C ASP A 79 5.79 -7.75 -5.52
N THR A 80 4.85 -6.82 -5.57
CA THR A 80 4.89 -5.72 -6.53
C THR A 80 4.16 -4.46 -6.04
N ILE A 81 4.58 -3.32 -6.58
CA ILE A 81 3.91 -2.04 -6.42
C ILE A 81 3.01 -1.80 -7.63
N VAL A 82 1.74 -1.49 -7.38
CA VAL A 82 0.71 -1.26 -8.39
C VAL A 82 0.20 0.17 -8.27
N LEU A 83 0.17 0.91 -9.37
CA LEU A 83 -0.38 2.28 -9.42
C LEU A 83 -1.90 2.27 -9.60
N ASN A 84 -2.42 1.25 -10.27
CA ASN A 84 -3.85 1.07 -10.49
C ASN A 84 -4.48 0.32 -9.30
N ASN A 85 -5.79 0.15 -9.33
CA ASN A 85 -6.56 -0.58 -8.33
C ASN A 85 -6.84 -2.06 -8.69
N SER A 86 -6.04 -2.61 -9.63
CA SER A 86 -6.14 -4.01 -10.02
C SER A 86 -4.82 -4.57 -10.55
N PHE A 87 -4.66 -5.89 -10.41
CA PHE A 87 -3.56 -6.67 -10.96
C PHE A 87 -4.10 -8.00 -11.51
N SER A 88 -3.71 -8.38 -12.72
CA SER A 88 -4.10 -9.67 -13.32
C SER A 88 -2.87 -10.54 -13.55
N GLY A 89 -3.00 -11.83 -13.31
CA GLY A 89 -1.94 -12.81 -13.53
C GLY A 89 -2.48 -14.19 -13.86
N SER A 90 -1.59 -15.08 -14.31
CA SER A 90 -1.90 -16.50 -14.53
C SER A 90 -1.31 -17.34 -13.39
N PHE A 91 -2.13 -18.19 -12.80
CA PHE A 91 -1.83 -18.98 -11.61
C PHE A 91 -2.22 -20.44 -11.85
N SER A 92 -1.40 -21.36 -11.35
CA SER A 92 -1.68 -22.80 -11.37
C SER A 92 -2.67 -23.18 -10.28
N ALA A 93 -3.29 -24.37 -10.39
CA ALA A 93 -4.07 -24.94 -9.31
C ALA A 93 -3.21 -25.08 -8.03
N ASN A 94 -3.59 -24.36 -6.98
CA ASN A 94 -2.93 -24.37 -5.66
C ASN A 94 -3.76 -23.58 -4.65
N ASN A 95 -3.35 -23.65 -3.38
CA ASN A 95 -3.76 -22.69 -2.36
C ASN A 95 -2.80 -21.50 -2.33
N TYR A 96 -3.37 -20.32 -2.17
CA TYR A 96 -2.67 -19.05 -2.09
C TYR A 96 -3.19 -18.22 -0.92
N GLN A 97 -2.32 -17.39 -0.37
CA GLN A 97 -2.73 -16.19 0.33
C GLN A 97 -2.23 -14.98 -0.43
N TRP A 98 -3.05 -13.95 -0.45
CA TRP A 98 -2.66 -12.67 -0.99
C TRP A 98 -3.00 -11.56 -0.01
N ARG A 99 -2.20 -10.51 -0.03
CA ARG A 99 -2.43 -9.33 0.81
C ARG A 99 -2.09 -8.05 0.09
N ILE A 100 -2.79 -7.00 0.46
CA ILE A 100 -2.70 -5.67 -0.15
C ILE A 100 -2.65 -4.62 0.95
N LYS A 101 -1.78 -3.62 0.79
CA LYS A 101 -1.79 -2.39 1.58
C LYS A 101 -1.64 -1.18 0.65
N ALA A 102 -2.20 -0.04 1.05
CA ALA A 102 -1.99 1.22 0.37
C ALA A 102 -0.74 1.93 0.91
N LEU A 103 -0.10 2.71 0.05
CA LEU A 103 1.08 3.50 0.38
C LEU A 103 0.91 4.91 -0.18
N ASN A 104 1.32 5.90 0.61
CA ASN A 104 1.60 7.25 0.14
C ASN A 104 3.04 7.64 0.50
N PHE A 105 3.42 8.90 0.29
CA PHE A 105 4.78 9.36 0.53
C PHE A 105 5.32 9.05 1.94
N ALA A 106 4.48 9.07 2.98
CA ALA A 106 4.92 8.99 4.38
C ALA A 106 4.28 7.84 5.17
N TYR A 107 3.15 7.30 4.71
CA TYR A 107 2.31 6.38 5.47
C TYR A 107 1.90 5.17 4.64
N GLU A 108 1.55 4.11 5.35
CA GLU A 108 1.01 2.88 4.80
C GLU A 108 -0.12 2.34 5.67
N THR A 109 -1.10 1.69 5.04
CA THR A 109 -2.14 0.96 5.77
C THR A 109 -1.59 -0.35 6.31
N GLN A 110 -2.34 -0.98 7.23
CA GLN A 110 -2.16 -2.40 7.51
C GLN A 110 -2.50 -3.24 6.26
N TYR A 111 -1.95 -4.45 6.20
CA TYR A 111 -2.30 -5.41 5.16
C TYR A 111 -3.72 -5.94 5.36
N THR A 112 -4.51 -5.90 4.30
CA THR A 112 -5.72 -6.72 4.17
C THR A 112 -5.31 -8.04 3.50
N THR A 113 -5.61 -9.17 4.14
CA THR A 113 -5.17 -10.51 3.69
C THR A 113 -6.38 -11.37 3.37
N GLN A 114 -6.31 -12.10 2.26
CA GLN A 114 -7.36 -13.00 1.78
C GLN A 114 -6.76 -14.36 1.41
N ASN A 115 -7.56 -15.41 1.57
CA ASN A 115 -7.27 -16.76 1.09
C ASN A 115 -7.90 -17.00 -0.28
N LEU A 116 -7.17 -17.70 -1.16
CA LEU A 116 -7.63 -18.05 -2.51
C LEU A 116 -7.23 -19.50 -2.82
N THR A 117 -8.17 -20.28 -3.33
CA THR A 117 -7.90 -21.60 -3.89
C THR A 117 -8.16 -21.60 -5.38
N ILE A 118 -7.26 -22.20 -6.16
CA ILE A 118 -7.45 -22.42 -7.60
C ILE A 118 -7.45 -23.93 -7.82
N GLU A 119 -8.49 -24.43 -8.49
CA GLU A 119 -8.66 -25.84 -8.87
C GLU A 119 -8.43 -26.03 -10.38
N GLU A 120 -8.29 -27.29 -10.80
CA GLU A 120 -8.15 -27.69 -12.23
C GLU A 120 -9.49 -27.66 -12.99
#